data_AF-A0AAU7QX79-F1
#
_entry.id   AF-A0AAU7QX79-F1
#
_cell.length_a   1.000
_cell.length_b   1.000
_cell.length_c   1.000
_cell.angle_alpha   90.00
_cell.angle_beta   90.00
_cell.angle_gamma   90.00
#
_symmetry.space_group_name_H-M   'P 1'
#
loop_
_entity.id
_entity.type
_entity.pdbx_description
1 polymer ?
#
loop_
_entity_poly.entity_id
_entity_poly.type
_entity_poly.pdbx_seq_one_letter_code
_entity_poly.pdbx_strand_id
1 'polypeptide(L)'
;MRWTTTDVNGPDAPPEPAAPRPGGRRDRWAGHREQRRQELIAAAIQALLRHGPSVDMDQVAATAGVSKPVLYRYFADKAQLWLAVSEVVAARVVAAIAPAVEQVREERALVEATIDAYLRVVEYEPSLYRFLVHESGHPGIQQVVTGTSRQVATGLARVIGDRLRALGLDAGPAEPWAYGLVGFVQAVGDWWTTHGQPIHRAALTEYLTTLLWSGIEGVRRGADLPPELTRAHERIDR
;
A
#
# COMPACT_ATOMS: atom_id res chain seq x y z
N MET A 1 47.95 46.98 -68.30
CA MET A 1 46.95 47.85 -67.62
C MET A 1 46.95 47.51 -66.14
N ARG A 2 46.99 48.54 -65.28
CA ARG A 2 47.17 48.54 -63.81
C ARG A 2 45.91 48.06 -63.05
N TRP A 3 46.12 47.50 -61.83
CA TRP A 3 45.44 47.63 -60.49
C TRP A 3 43.92 47.99 -60.46
N THR A 4 43.01 47.55 -59.56
CA THR A 4 43.04 47.20 -58.11
C THR A 4 41.66 46.66 -57.66
N THR A 5 41.67 45.78 -56.64
CA THR A 5 40.79 45.67 -55.43
C THR A 5 39.32 46.10 -55.48
N THR A 6 38.41 45.24 -54.98
CA THR A 6 37.55 45.54 -53.78
C THR A 6 36.83 44.27 -53.30
N ASP A 7 37.18 43.91 -52.07
CA ASP A 7 36.48 43.04 -51.13
C ASP A 7 35.13 43.69 -50.73
N VAL A 8 34.04 42.93 -50.68
CA VAL A 8 32.85 43.31 -49.90
C VAL A 8 32.31 42.08 -49.19
N ASN A 9 32.70 41.99 -47.92
CA ASN A 9 32.20 41.10 -46.90
C ASN A 9 30.94 41.71 -46.27
N GLY A 10 29.95 40.88 -45.96
CA GLY A 10 28.85 41.19 -45.04
C GLY A 10 27.59 40.35 -45.26
N PRO A 11 26.87 39.96 -44.18
CA PRO A 11 27.37 39.35 -42.96
C PRO A 11 26.74 37.96 -42.73
N ASP A 12 27.45 37.11 -41.99
CA ASP A 12 26.98 35.83 -41.47
C ASP A 12 25.59 35.94 -40.84
N ALA A 13 24.64 35.15 -41.36
CA ALA A 13 23.38 34.90 -40.68
C ALA A 13 23.68 34.26 -39.30
N PRO A 14 23.08 34.74 -38.21
CA PRO A 14 23.33 34.17 -36.89
C PRO A 14 22.87 32.70 -36.88
N PRO A 15 23.66 31.78 -36.28
CA PRO A 15 23.25 30.39 -36.16
C PRO A 15 21.95 30.31 -35.34
N GLU A 16 20.99 29.56 -35.88
CA GLU A 16 19.73 29.19 -35.23
C GLU A 16 19.99 28.77 -33.77
N PRO A 17 19.23 29.28 -32.79
CA PRO A 17 19.39 28.85 -31.40
C PRO A 17 19.05 27.35 -31.30
N ALA A 18 20.08 26.56 -31.00
CA ALA A 18 19.96 25.14 -30.75
C ALA A 18 18.84 24.87 -29.72
N ALA A 19 17.90 23.99 -30.09
CA ALA A 19 16.80 23.58 -29.25
C ALA A 19 17.28 23.16 -27.84
N PRO A 20 16.55 23.54 -26.77
CA PRO A 20 16.95 23.22 -25.41
C PRO A 20 17.04 21.70 -25.21
N ARG A 21 18.24 21.20 -24.91
CA ARG A 21 18.48 19.79 -24.58
C ARG A 21 17.66 19.42 -23.33
N PRO A 22 16.79 18.41 -23.38
CA PRO A 22 15.96 18.06 -22.23
C PRO A 22 16.80 17.42 -21.12
N GLY A 23 16.69 17.96 -19.90
CA GLY A 23 16.51 17.25 -18.61
C GLY A 23 17.56 16.25 -18.09
N GLY A 24 18.38 15.61 -18.92
CA GLY A 24 18.99 14.32 -18.59
C GLY A 24 19.94 14.29 -17.39
N ARG A 25 20.51 15.43 -16.97
CA ARG A 25 21.35 15.47 -15.76
C ARG A 25 20.48 15.58 -14.49
N ARG A 26 19.42 16.38 -14.48
CA ARG A 26 18.56 16.53 -13.29
C ARG A 26 17.72 15.28 -13.06
N ASP A 27 17.22 14.66 -14.13
CA ASP A 27 16.39 13.46 -14.05
C ASP A 27 17.21 12.22 -13.62
N ARG A 28 18.44 12.08 -14.12
CA ARG A 28 19.36 11.03 -13.64
C ARG A 28 19.69 11.22 -12.15
N TRP A 29 20.00 12.44 -11.72
CA TRP A 29 20.36 12.72 -10.33
C TRP A 29 19.17 12.53 -9.38
N ALA A 30 17.95 12.87 -9.81
CA ALA A 30 16.72 12.55 -9.09
C ALA A 30 16.52 11.03 -8.96
N GLY A 31 16.68 10.30 -10.07
CA GLY A 31 16.62 8.83 -10.08
C GLY A 31 17.64 8.17 -9.16
N HIS A 32 18.90 8.61 -9.19
CA HIS A 32 19.94 8.13 -8.28
C HIS A 32 19.63 8.44 -6.80
N ARG A 33 19.05 9.61 -6.51
CA ARG A 33 18.64 9.94 -5.15
C ARG A 33 17.50 9.05 -4.66
N GLU A 34 16.50 8.80 -5.50
CA GLU A 34 15.37 7.94 -5.15
C GLU A 34 15.82 6.49 -4.96
N GLN A 35 16.64 5.96 -5.86
CA GLN A 35 17.23 4.63 -5.71
C GLN A 35 17.99 4.51 -4.38
N ARG A 36 18.81 5.51 -4.04
CA ARG A 36 19.53 5.49 -2.76
C ARG A 36 18.59 5.59 -1.55
N ARG A 37 17.50 6.35 -1.66
CA ARG A 37 16.46 6.42 -0.62
C ARG A 37 15.84 5.04 -0.41
N GLN A 38 15.49 4.32 -1.48
CA GLN A 38 14.93 2.96 -1.42
C GLN A 38 15.91 1.96 -0.80
N GLU A 39 17.21 2.04 -1.13
CA GLU A 39 18.25 1.20 -0.49
C GLU A 39 18.33 1.44 1.02
N LEU A 40 18.23 2.69 1.47
CA LEU A 40 18.22 3.02 2.90
C LEU A 40 16.95 2.52 3.61
N ILE A 41 15.79 2.59 2.96
CA ILE A 41 14.53 2.02 3.50
C ILE A 41 14.65 0.50 3.62
N ALA A 42 15.17 -0.18 2.60
CA ALA A 42 15.40 -1.62 2.63
C ALA A 42 16.36 -2.01 3.77
N ALA A 43 17.45 -1.24 3.96
CA ALA A 43 18.36 -1.44 5.08
C ALA A 43 17.68 -1.20 6.44
N ALA A 44 16.82 -0.19 6.57
CA ALA A 44 16.06 0.04 7.79
C ALA A 44 15.09 -1.11 8.11
N ILE A 45 14.43 -1.68 7.10
CA ILE A 45 13.62 -2.90 7.25
C ILE A 45 14.51 -4.06 7.76
N GLN A 46 15.69 -4.28 7.18
CA GLN A 46 16.61 -5.32 7.66
C GLN A 46 17.09 -5.08 9.09
N ALA A 47 17.32 -3.83 9.47
CA ALA A 47 17.68 -3.48 10.84
C ALA A 47 16.52 -3.78 11.82
N LEU A 48 15.29 -3.44 11.43
CA LEU A 48 14.08 -3.73 12.19
C LEU A 48 13.85 -5.23 12.37
N LEU A 49 14.08 -6.04 11.33
CA LEU A 49 13.98 -7.50 11.41
C LEU A 49 15.02 -8.12 12.35
N ARG A 50 16.24 -7.55 12.38
CA ARG A 50 17.35 -8.07 13.20
C ARG A 50 17.32 -7.62 14.65
N HIS A 51 16.94 -6.37 14.90
CA HIS A 51 17.04 -5.73 16.21
C HIS A 51 15.68 -5.50 16.88
N GLY A 52 14.58 -5.79 16.17
CA GLY A 52 13.23 -5.56 16.66
C GLY A 52 12.83 -4.08 16.66
N PRO A 53 11.64 -3.75 17.21
CA PRO A 53 11.04 -2.42 17.13
C PRO A 53 11.83 -1.32 17.84
N SER A 54 12.71 -1.66 18.77
CA SER A 54 13.56 -0.71 19.49
C SER A 54 14.74 -0.18 18.67
N VAL A 55 14.91 -0.61 17.42
CA VAL A 55 16.06 -0.27 16.57
C VAL A 55 16.27 1.25 16.46
N ASP A 56 17.53 1.70 16.60
CA ASP A 56 17.91 3.11 16.54
C ASP A 56 18.56 3.50 15.19
N MET A 57 18.81 4.81 15.02
CA MET A 57 19.41 5.34 13.79
C MET A 57 20.85 4.88 13.56
N ASP A 58 21.58 4.55 14.62
CA ASP A 58 22.98 4.09 14.51
C ASP A 58 23.03 2.65 14.00
N GLN A 59 22.13 1.79 14.49
CA GLN A 59 21.93 0.43 14.01
C GLN A 59 21.45 0.38 12.56
N VAL A 60 20.57 1.31 12.16
CA VAL A 60 20.15 1.46 10.76
C VAL A 60 21.33 1.87 9.88
N ALA A 61 22.11 2.88 10.29
CA ALA A 61 23.27 3.35 9.53
C ALA A 61 24.31 2.24 9.37
N ALA A 62 24.60 1.50 10.44
CA ALA A 62 25.47 0.33 10.42
C ALA A 62 24.95 -0.77 9.48
N THR A 63 23.65 -1.05 9.52
CA THR A 63 22.99 -2.00 8.61
C THR A 63 23.11 -1.59 7.14
N ALA A 64 22.96 -0.30 6.86
CA ALA A 64 23.05 0.26 5.51
C ALA A 64 24.50 0.43 5.01
N GLY A 65 25.51 0.24 5.87
CA GLY A 65 26.90 0.50 5.53
C GLY A 65 27.18 1.98 5.22
N VAL A 66 26.46 2.90 5.87
CA VAL A 66 26.60 4.35 5.69
C VAL A 66 26.88 5.05 7.01
N SER A 67 27.41 6.27 6.95
CA SER A 67 27.54 7.10 8.15
C SER A 67 26.18 7.70 8.54
N LYS A 68 26.01 7.97 9.84
CA LYS A 68 24.81 8.63 10.38
C LYS A 68 24.46 9.95 9.66
N PRO A 69 25.41 10.85 9.33
CA PRO A 69 25.11 12.05 8.54
C PRO A 69 24.58 11.77 7.13
N VAL A 70 25.02 10.68 6.49
CA VAL A 70 24.50 10.28 5.18
C VAL A 70 23.04 9.87 5.29
N LEU A 71 22.65 9.14 6.35
CA LEU A 71 21.26 8.76 6.60
C LEU A 71 20.36 9.99 6.82
N TYR A 72 20.83 10.96 7.62
CA TYR A 72 20.09 12.21 7.89
C TYR A 72 19.91 13.12 6.67
N ARG A 73 20.72 12.95 5.62
CA ARG A 73 20.53 13.66 4.35
C ARG A 73 19.26 13.23 3.60
N TYR A 74 18.76 12.01 3.85
CA TYR A 74 17.56 11.47 3.21
C TYR A 74 16.33 11.48 4.12
N PHE A 75 16.54 11.44 5.44
CA PHE A 75 15.48 11.43 6.43
C PHE A 75 15.82 12.42 7.54
N ALA A 76 14.99 13.45 7.69
CA ALA A 76 15.23 14.51 8.68
C ALA A 76 15.31 13.95 10.11
N ASP A 77 14.54 12.90 10.39
CA ASP A 77 14.51 12.23 11.67
C ASP A 77 14.13 10.74 11.54
N LYS A 78 14.12 10.06 12.68
CA LYS A 78 13.72 8.66 12.82
C LYS A 78 12.26 8.44 12.39
N ALA A 79 11.37 9.41 12.63
CA ALA A 79 9.95 9.29 12.29
C ALA A 79 9.70 9.31 10.78
N GLN A 80 10.41 10.15 10.02
CA GLN A 80 10.35 10.20 8.56
C GLN A 80 10.88 8.92 7.91
N LEU A 81 11.93 8.32 8.47
CA LEU A 81 12.40 7.01 8.04
C LEU A 81 11.33 5.95 8.28
N TRP A 82 10.73 5.93 9.47
CA TRP A 82 9.70 4.96 9.83
C TRP A 82 8.41 5.11 9.06
N LEU A 83 8.02 6.33 8.72
CA LEU A 83 6.91 6.59 7.80
C LEU A 83 7.17 5.94 6.45
N ALA A 84 8.35 6.17 5.86
CA ALA A 84 8.73 5.58 4.59
C ALA A 84 8.83 4.04 4.63
N VAL A 85 9.34 3.48 5.74
CA VAL A 85 9.33 2.03 5.99
C VAL A 85 7.90 1.51 6.04
N SER A 86 6.99 2.21 6.73
CA SER A 86 5.59 1.83 6.87
C SER A 86 4.86 1.84 5.53
N GLU A 87 5.13 2.83 4.67
CA GLU A 87 4.59 2.89 3.30
C GLU A 87 5.01 1.66 2.48
N VAL A 88 6.29 1.28 2.55
CA VAL A 88 6.80 0.08 1.85
C VAL A 88 6.19 -1.20 2.41
N VAL A 89 6.07 -1.34 3.72
CA VAL A 89 5.48 -2.53 4.36
C VAL A 89 4.00 -2.65 4.02
N ALA A 90 3.24 -1.55 4.10
CA ALA A 90 1.83 -1.53 3.74
C ALA A 90 1.61 -1.87 2.26
N ALA A 91 2.44 -1.34 1.36
CA ALA A 91 2.40 -1.70 -0.06
C ALA A 91 2.68 -3.18 -0.31
N ARG A 92 3.58 -3.81 0.46
CA ARG A 92 3.84 -5.26 0.37
C ARG A 92 2.62 -6.09 0.78
N VAL A 93 1.91 -5.68 1.83
CA VAL A 93 0.66 -6.35 2.28
C VAL A 93 -0.36 -6.34 1.14
N VAL A 94 -0.58 -5.18 0.50
CA VAL A 94 -1.50 -5.07 -0.64
C VAL A 94 -1.03 -5.91 -1.83
N ALA A 95 0.26 -5.84 -2.16
CA ALA A 95 0.84 -6.57 -3.29
C ALA A 95 0.80 -8.10 -3.09
N ALA A 96 0.78 -8.59 -1.86
CA ALA A 96 0.66 -10.03 -1.57
C ALA A 96 -0.75 -10.58 -1.82
N ILE A 97 -1.79 -9.74 -1.69
CA ILE A 97 -3.19 -10.16 -1.83
C ILE A 97 -3.56 -10.33 -3.31
N ALA A 98 -3.18 -9.38 -4.16
CA ALA A 98 -3.58 -9.38 -5.59
C ALA A 98 -3.29 -10.70 -6.36
N PRO A 99 -2.09 -11.30 -6.30
CA PRO A 99 -1.82 -12.54 -7.01
C PRO A 99 -2.54 -13.75 -6.41
N ALA A 100 -2.86 -13.72 -5.10
CA ALA A 100 -3.53 -14.83 -4.42
C ALA A 100 -4.96 -15.06 -4.92
N VAL A 101 -5.56 -14.04 -5.55
CA VAL A 101 -6.97 -14.03 -5.94
C VAL A 101 -7.22 -14.03 -7.45
N GLU A 102 -6.19 -13.77 -8.26
CA GLU A 102 -6.31 -13.53 -9.71
C GLU A 102 -6.96 -14.71 -10.48
N GLN A 103 -6.65 -15.94 -10.07
CA GLN A 103 -7.14 -17.16 -10.74
C GLN A 103 -8.29 -17.85 -10.00
N VAL A 104 -8.71 -17.32 -8.86
CA VAL A 104 -9.79 -17.92 -8.08
C VAL A 104 -11.13 -17.51 -8.68
N ARG A 105 -11.99 -18.49 -8.95
CA ARG A 105 -13.30 -18.29 -9.59
C ARG A 105 -14.47 -18.56 -8.66
N GLU A 106 -14.26 -19.43 -7.67
CA GLU A 106 -15.25 -19.78 -6.67
C GLU A 106 -15.26 -18.69 -5.58
N GLU A 107 -16.46 -18.23 -5.20
CA GLU A 107 -16.65 -17.05 -4.36
C GLU A 107 -16.13 -17.26 -2.93
N ARG A 108 -16.38 -18.44 -2.34
CA ARG A 108 -15.88 -18.78 -1.00
C ARG A 108 -14.36 -18.92 -1.00
N ALA A 109 -13.81 -19.61 -1.99
CA ALA A 109 -12.36 -19.77 -2.16
C ALA A 109 -11.66 -18.42 -2.37
N LEU A 110 -12.33 -17.43 -2.97
CA LEU A 110 -11.79 -16.08 -3.12
C LEU A 110 -11.64 -15.40 -1.76
N VAL A 111 -12.65 -15.52 -0.90
CA VAL A 111 -12.60 -15.02 0.49
C VAL A 111 -11.49 -15.73 1.26
N GLU A 112 -11.43 -17.05 1.17
CA GLU A 112 -10.40 -17.87 1.81
C GLU A 112 -8.99 -17.45 1.39
N ALA A 113 -8.73 -17.37 0.07
CA ALA A 113 -7.42 -17.01 -0.47
C ALA A 113 -7.00 -15.59 -0.06
N THR A 114 -7.95 -14.66 0.02
CA THR A 114 -7.68 -13.29 0.47
C THR A 114 -7.24 -13.25 1.94
N ILE A 115 -7.97 -13.97 2.81
CA ILE A 115 -7.67 -14.05 4.25
C ILE A 115 -6.35 -14.79 4.47
N ASP A 116 -6.12 -15.90 3.77
CA ASP A 116 -4.89 -16.69 3.83
C ASP A 116 -3.67 -15.85 3.46
N ALA A 117 -3.76 -15.08 2.36
CA ALA A 117 -2.69 -14.22 1.87
C ALA A 117 -2.35 -13.11 2.87
N TYR A 118 -3.36 -12.46 3.46
CA TYR A 118 -3.16 -11.46 4.50
C TYR A 118 -2.50 -12.07 5.74
N LEU A 119 -3.06 -13.15 6.30
CA LEU A 119 -2.52 -13.79 7.50
C LEU A 119 -1.12 -14.36 7.27
N ARG A 120 -0.78 -14.76 6.04
CA ARG A 120 0.56 -15.22 5.67
C ARG A 120 1.60 -14.11 5.78
N VAL A 121 1.28 -12.89 5.34
CA VAL A 121 2.17 -11.73 5.52
C VAL A 121 2.41 -11.47 7.02
N VAL A 122 1.33 -11.56 7.80
CA VAL A 122 1.38 -11.40 9.26
C VAL A 122 2.22 -12.52 9.92
N GLU A 123 2.13 -13.75 9.41
CA GLU A 123 2.87 -14.91 9.92
C GLU A 123 4.37 -14.84 9.65
N TYR A 124 4.77 -14.49 8.42
CA TYR A 124 6.18 -14.47 8.03
C TYR A 124 6.95 -13.31 8.64
N GLU A 125 6.29 -12.16 8.85
CA GLU A 125 6.96 -10.93 9.27
C GLU A 125 6.26 -10.25 10.46
N PRO A 126 6.10 -10.94 11.62
CA PRO A 126 5.32 -10.45 12.75
C PRO A 126 5.92 -9.16 13.35
N SER A 127 7.24 -8.98 13.29
CA SER A 127 7.93 -7.77 13.74
C SER A 127 7.57 -6.56 12.88
N LEU A 128 7.45 -6.71 11.55
CA LEU A 128 7.06 -5.63 10.65
C LEU A 128 5.58 -5.28 10.83
N TYR A 129 4.73 -6.29 11.00
CA TYR A 129 3.31 -6.09 11.28
C TYR A 129 3.11 -5.35 12.61
N ARG A 130 3.75 -5.82 13.69
CA ARG A 130 3.68 -5.17 15.01
C ARG A 130 4.20 -3.74 14.97
N PHE A 131 5.28 -3.50 14.24
CA PHE A 131 5.80 -2.15 14.04
C PHE A 131 4.76 -1.23 13.36
N LEU A 132 4.10 -1.73 12.31
CA LEU A 132 3.08 -0.99 11.58
C LEU A 132 1.85 -0.66 12.45
N VAL A 133 1.39 -1.64 13.27
CA VAL A 133 0.12 -1.56 14.00
C VAL A 133 0.25 -0.99 15.41
N HIS A 134 1.31 -1.31 16.16
CA HIS A 134 1.45 -0.97 17.58
C HIS A 134 2.49 0.10 17.90
N GLU A 135 3.60 0.14 17.17
CA GLU A 135 4.70 1.08 17.44
C GLU A 135 4.49 2.45 16.75
N SER A 136 3.38 2.58 16.04
CA SER A 136 3.01 3.70 15.21
C SER A 136 2.39 4.87 15.98
N GLY A 137 2.83 5.13 17.22
CA GLY A 137 2.47 6.33 18.00
C GLY A 137 2.71 7.67 17.25
N HIS A 138 3.30 7.62 16.06
CA HIS A 138 3.38 8.67 15.07
C HIS A 138 2.12 8.74 14.16
N PRO A 139 1.37 9.86 14.14
CA PRO A 139 0.14 10.01 13.36
C PRO A 139 0.26 9.66 11.87
N GLY A 140 1.41 9.92 11.25
CA GLY A 140 1.63 9.59 9.83
C GLY A 140 1.57 8.09 9.53
N ILE A 141 2.04 7.23 10.44
CA ILE A 141 2.03 5.77 10.21
C ILE A 141 0.60 5.25 10.32
N GLN A 142 -0.17 5.74 11.28
CA GLN A 142 -1.60 5.45 11.41
C GLN A 142 -2.38 5.85 10.14
N GLN A 143 -2.03 6.98 9.53
CA GLN A 143 -2.59 7.40 8.24
C GLN A 143 -2.25 6.44 7.10
N VAL A 144 -1.03 5.90 7.07
CA VAL A 144 -0.63 4.87 6.08
C VAL A 144 -1.47 3.60 6.26
N VAL A 145 -1.63 3.11 7.50
CA VAL A 145 -2.43 1.91 7.78
C VAL A 145 -3.89 2.13 7.38
N THR A 146 -4.51 3.19 7.89
CA THR A 146 -5.92 3.51 7.60
C THR A 146 -6.16 3.78 6.11
N GLY A 147 -5.21 4.45 5.43
CA GLY A 147 -5.25 4.67 3.99
C GLY A 147 -5.16 3.37 3.19
N THR A 148 -4.31 2.43 3.63
CA THR A 148 -4.17 1.11 3.01
C THR A 148 -5.43 0.27 3.22
N SER A 149 -5.97 0.22 4.44
CA SER A 149 -7.24 -0.44 4.74
C SER A 149 -8.37 0.13 3.87
N ARG A 150 -8.42 1.45 3.73
CA ARG A 150 -9.38 2.14 2.86
C ARG A 150 -9.25 1.69 1.40
N GLN A 151 -8.03 1.67 0.87
CA GLN A 151 -7.78 1.23 -0.50
C GLN A 151 -8.26 -0.21 -0.75
N VAL A 152 -7.97 -1.12 0.18
CA VAL A 152 -8.44 -2.51 0.12
C VAL A 152 -9.97 -2.58 0.20
N ALA A 153 -10.58 -1.85 1.13
CA ALA A 153 -12.03 -1.78 1.28
C ALA A 153 -12.72 -1.22 0.03
N THR A 154 -12.18 -0.16 -0.59
CA THR A 154 -12.71 0.39 -1.85
C THR A 154 -12.62 -0.63 -2.99
N GLY A 155 -11.51 -1.38 -3.08
CA GLY A 155 -11.37 -2.47 -4.06
C GLY A 155 -12.43 -3.56 -3.85
N LEU A 156 -12.59 -4.01 -2.61
CA LEU A 156 -13.57 -5.03 -2.24
C LEU A 156 -15.02 -4.56 -2.44
N ALA A 157 -15.33 -3.31 -2.11
CA ALA A 157 -16.64 -2.71 -2.32
C ALA A 157 -17.04 -2.72 -3.80
N ARG A 158 -16.10 -2.44 -4.71
CA ARG A 158 -16.35 -2.54 -6.16
C ARG A 158 -16.71 -3.97 -6.56
N VAL A 159 -15.93 -4.95 -6.11
CA VAL A 159 -16.20 -6.37 -6.41
C VAL A 159 -17.57 -6.81 -5.90
N ILE A 160 -17.89 -6.50 -4.64
CA ILE A 160 -19.20 -6.82 -4.04
C ILE A 160 -20.32 -6.12 -4.80
N GLY A 161 -20.18 -4.82 -5.08
CA GLY A 161 -21.19 -4.02 -5.75
C GLY A 161 -21.42 -4.41 -7.22
N ASP A 162 -20.37 -4.80 -7.95
CA ASP A 162 -20.49 -5.36 -9.30
C ASP A 162 -21.26 -6.69 -9.27
N ARG A 163 -21.00 -7.54 -8.27
CA ARG A 163 -21.68 -8.82 -8.11
C ARG A 163 -23.15 -8.67 -7.74
N LEU A 164 -23.48 -7.78 -6.80
CA LEU A 164 -24.87 -7.48 -6.42
C LEU A 164 -25.66 -6.97 -7.62
N ARG A 165 -25.10 -6.03 -8.39
CA ARG A 165 -25.74 -5.51 -9.61
C ARG A 165 -25.94 -6.59 -10.67
N ALA A 166 -24.97 -7.48 -10.86
CA ALA A 166 -25.11 -8.62 -11.79
C ALA A 166 -26.24 -9.58 -11.41
N LEU A 167 -26.62 -9.63 -10.12
CA LEU A 167 -27.75 -10.40 -9.60
C LEU A 167 -29.05 -9.60 -9.56
N GLY A 168 -29.06 -8.34 -10.00
CA GLY A 168 -30.23 -7.45 -9.94
C GLY A 168 -30.56 -6.94 -8.53
N LEU A 169 -29.61 -7.01 -7.59
CA LEU A 169 -29.76 -6.58 -6.20
C LEU A 169 -29.24 -5.14 -5.98
N ASP A 170 -29.70 -4.51 -4.90
CA ASP A 170 -29.17 -3.22 -4.44
C ASP A 170 -27.70 -3.36 -4.01
N ALA A 171 -26.85 -2.47 -4.53
CA ALA A 171 -25.42 -2.41 -4.21
C ALA A 171 -25.08 -1.39 -3.10
N GLY A 172 -26.06 -0.66 -2.57
CA GLY A 172 -25.92 0.24 -1.42
C GLY A 172 -25.12 -0.33 -0.23
N PRO A 173 -25.28 -1.61 0.18
CA PRO A 173 -24.51 -2.14 1.29
C PRO A 173 -23.05 -2.50 0.97
N ALA A 174 -22.62 -2.47 -0.30
CA ALA A 174 -21.31 -2.97 -0.71
C ALA A 174 -20.14 -2.25 -0.03
N GLU A 175 -20.23 -0.92 0.08
CA GLU A 175 -19.19 -0.11 0.73
C GLU A 175 -19.10 -0.38 2.24
N PRO A 176 -20.15 -0.19 3.05
CA PRO A 176 -20.06 -0.44 4.49
C PRO A 176 -19.70 -1.90 4.83
N TRP A 177 -20.16 -2.88 4.04
CA TRP A 177 -19.72 -4.27 4.20
C TRP A 177 -18.23 -4.44 3.95
N ALA A 178 -17.69 -3.86 2.89
CA ALA A 178 -16.27 -3.98 2.60
C ALA A 178 -15.39 -3.39 3.72
N TYR A 179 -15.75 -2.21 4.25
CA TYR A 179 -15.03 -1.63 5.40
C TYR A 179 -15.15 -2.51 6.65
N GLY A 180 -16.33 -3.05 6.93
CA GLY A 180 -16.56 -3.95 8.08
C GLY A 180 -15.74 -5.23 7.98
N LEU A 181 -15.70 -5.86 6.80
CA LEU A 181 -14.95 -7.09 6.55
C LEU A 181 -13.44 -6.87 6.70
N VAL A 182 -12.91 -5.80 6.10
CA VAL A 182 -11.49 -5.45 6.23
C VAL A 182 -11.14 -5.18 7.68
N GLY A 183 -11.94 -4.38 8.38
CA GLY A 183 -11.72 -4.07 9.80
C GLY A 183 -11.77 -5.31 10.69
N PHE A 184 -12.71 -6.23 10.44
CA PHE A 184 -12.83 -7.49 11.17
C PHE A 184 -11.59 -8.37 11.00
N VAL A 185 -11.15 -8.60 9.76
CA VAL A 185 -9.96 -9.43 9.48
C VAL A 185 -8.70 -8.80 10.08
N GLN A 186 -8.57 -7.47 10.02
CA GLN A 186 -7.46 -6.75 10.66
C GLN A 186 -7.45 -6.89 12.18
N ALA A 187 -8.60 -6.72 12.83
CA ALA A 187 -8.72 -6.87 14.28
C ALA A 187 -8.36 -8.30 14.74
N VAL A 188 -8.76 -9.31 13.97
CA VAL A 188 -8.40 -10.70 14.28
C VAL A 188 -6.91 -10.99 14.02
N GLY A 189 -6.34 -10.45 12.94
CA GLY A 189 -4.89 -10.54 12.69
C GLY A 189 -4.06 -9.89 13.80
N ASP A 190 -4.51 -8.75 14.30
CA ASP A 190 -3.93 -8.06 15.45
C ASP A 190 -4.00 -8.91 16.73
N TRP A 191 -5.19 -9.44 17.05
CA TRP A 191 -5.35 -10.37 18.17
C TRP A 191 -4.43 -11.59 18.05
N TRP A 192 -4.36 -12.19 16.85
CA TRP A 192 -3.58 -13.39 16.60
C TRP A 192 -2.09 -13.17 16.85
N THR A 193 -1.53 -12.03 16.43
CA THR A 193 -0.12 -11.69 16.65
C THR A 193 0.19 -11.30 18.09
N THR A 194 -0.65 -10.49 18.72
CA THR A 194 -0.45 -10.03 20.10
C THR A 194 -0.48 -11.17 21.12
N HIS A 195 -1.19 -12.26 20.81
CA HIS A 195 -1.29 -13.45 21.66
C HIS A 195 -0.27 -14.54 21.31
N GLY A 196 0.72 -14.25 20.46
CA GLY A 196 1.78 -15.19 20.11
C GLY A 196 1.32 -16.32 19.18
N GLN A 197 0.35 -16.03 18.29
CA GLN A 197 -0.17 -16.96 17.29
C GLN A 197 -0.69 -18.29 17.89
N PRO A 198 -1.67 -18.24 18.81
CA PRO A 198 -2.11 -19.42 19.58
C PRO A 198 -2.82 -20.49 18.74
N ILE A 199 -3.19 -20.15 17.49
CA ILE A 199 -3.90 -21.03 16.55
C ILE A 199 -3.09 -21.05 15.25
N HIS A 200 -3.00 -22.20 14.57
CA HIS A 200 -2.38 -22.26 13.25
C HIS A 200 -3.12 -21.39 12.22
N ARG A 201 -2.35 -20.72 11.35
CA ARG A 201 -2.89 -19.83 10.30
C ARG A 201 -3.98 -20.47 9.45
N ALA A 202 -3.81 -21.74 9.05
CA ALA A 202 -4.80 -22.45 8.26
C ALA A 202 -6.14 -22.62 8.99
N ALA A 203 -6.12 -22.95 10.28
CA ALA A 203 -7.33 -23.07 11.09
C ALA A 203 -8.00 -21.70 11.30
N LEU A 204 -7.22 -20.65 11.55
CA LEU A 204 -7.75 -19.29 11.66
C LEU A 204 -8.39 -18.81 10.34
N THR A 205 -7.76 -19.12 9.22
CA THR A 205 -8.29 -18.84 7.88
C THR A 205 -9.63 -19.52 7.67
N GLU A 206 -9.75 -20.81 8.01
CA GLU A 206 -11.01 -21.55 7.87
C GLU A 206 -12.12 -20.99 8.78
N TYR A 207 -11.79 -20.62 10.03
CA TYR A 207 -12.76 -20.01 10.95
C TYR A 207 -13.29 -18.68 10.43
N LEU A 208 -12.39 -17.79 9.97
CA LEU A 208 -12.78 -16.50 9.41
C LEU A 208 -13.58 -16.66 8.12
N THR A 209 -13.13 -17.54 7.23
CA THR A 209 -13.82 -17.84 5.97
C THR A 209 -15.21 -18.36 6.23
N THR A 210 -15.35 -19.34 7.13
CA THR A 210 -16.65 -19.93 7.47
C THR A 210 -17.61 -18.89 8.04
N LEU A 211 -17.15 -18.06 8.97
CA LEU A 211 -17.98 -17.03 9.57
C LEU A 211 -18.44 -15.99 8.53
N LEU A 212 -17.50 -15.43 7.76
CA LEU A 212 -17.80 -14.40 6.77
C LEU A 212 -18.67 -14.95 5.63
N TRP A 213 -18.39 -16.17 5.18
CA TRP A 213 -19.18 -16.84 4.14
C TRP A 213 -20.60 -17.16 4.61
N SER A 214 -20.77 -17.63 5.85
CA SER A 214 -22.11 -17.89 6.40
C SER A 214 -22.98 -16.63 6.47
N GLY A 215 -22.37 -15.46 6.71
CA GLY A 215 -23.07 -14.17 6.65
C GLY A 215 -23.55 -13.84 5.25
N ILE A 216 -22.71 -14.05 4.23
CA ILE A 216 -23.05 -13.86 2.81
C ILE A 216 -24.18 -14.82 2.38
N GLU A 217 -24.08 -16.11 2.75
CA GLU A 217 -25.15 -17.08 2.48
C GLU A 217 -26.46 -16.71 3.18
N GLY A 218 -26.39 -16.20 4.41
CA GLY A 218 -27.53 -15.71 5.18
C GLY A 218 -28.25 -14.58 4.45
N VAL A 219 -27.52 -13.59 3.93
CA VAL A 219 -28.07 -12.50 3.12
C VAL A 219 -28.72 -13.03 1.83
N ARG A 220 -28.12 -14.02 1.16
CA ARG A 220 -28.69 -14.63 -0.05
C ARG A 220 -29.98 -15.40 0.22
N ARG A 221 -30.08 -16.08 1.36
CA ARG A 221 -31.29 -16.81 1.78
C ARG A 221 -32.38 -15.88 2.29
N GLY A 222 -31.99 -14.80 2.95
CA GLY A 222 -32.87 -13.77 3.49
C GLY A 222 -32.96 -12.54 2.60
N ALA A 223 -33.21 -12.69 1.29
CA ALA A 223 -33.35 -11.59 0.33
C ALA A 223 -34.53 -10.61 0.59
N ASP A 224 -34.92 -10.45 1.86
CA ASP A 224 -35.55 -9.27 2.44
C ASP A 224 -34.48 -8.50 3.22
N LEU A 225 -33.64 -7.72 2.55
CA LEU A 225 -33.11 -6.53 3.22
C LEU A 225 -34.36 -5.75 3.68
N PRO A 226 -34.48 -5.35 4.96
CA PRO A 226 -35.65 -4.62 5.41
C PRO A 226 -35.92 -3.46 4.45
N PRO A 227 -37.15 -3.31 3.90
CA PRO A 227 -37.46 -2.26 2.92
C PRO A 227 -37.16 -0.83 3.46
N GLU A 228 -36.95 -0.70 4.77
CA GLU A 228 -36.53 0.51 5.46
C GLU A 228 -35.07 0.91 5.16
N LEU A 229 -34.17 -0.03 4.87
CA LEU A 229 -32.78 0.26 4.49
C LEU A 229 -32.68 0.77 3.05
N THR A 230 -33.54 0.31 2.14
CA THR A 230 -33.63 0.82 0.75
C THR A 230 -34.05 2.29 0.73
N ARG A 231 -34.88 2.73 1.68
CA ARG A 231 -35.34 4.13 1.81
C ARG A 231 -34.36 5.07 2.53
N ALA A 232 -33.36 4.53 3.23
CA ALA A 232 -32.38 5.36 3.93
C ALA A 232 -31.46 6.14 2.97
N HIS A 233 -31.24 5.63 1.75
CA HIS A 233 -30.47 6.33 0.72
C HIS A 233 -31.21 7.51 0.08
N GLU A 234 -32.55 7.54 0.08
CA GLU A 234 -33.34 8.64 -0.51
C GLU A 234 -33.30 9.94 0.32
N ARG A 235 -32.87 9.88 1.59
CA ARG A 235 -32.87 11.04 2.50
C ARG A 235 -31.58 11.85 2.54
N ILE A 236 -30.50 11.37 1.92
CA ILE A 236 -29.19 12.03 1.99
C ILE A 236 -29.00 13.06 0.86
N ASP A 237 -29.83 13.03 -0.19
CA ASP A 237 -29.80 14.00 -1.30
C ASP A 237 -30.67 15.27 -1.08
N ARG A 238 -30.73 15.82 0.14
CA ARG A 238 -31.40 17.11 0.43
C ARG A 238 -30.51 18.14 1.11
#